data_AF-A0A2V7CZL6-F1
#
_entry.id   AF-A0A2V7CZL6-F1
#
_cell.length_a   1.000
_cell.length_b   1.000
_cell.length_c   1.000
_cell.angle_alpha   90.00
_cell.angle_beta   90.00
_cell.angle_gamma   90.00
#
_symmetry.space_group_name_H-M   'P 1'
#
loop_
_entity.id
_entity.type
_entity.pdbx_description
1 polymer ?
#
loop_
_entity_poly.entity_id
_entity_poly.type
_entity_poly.pdbx_seq_one_letter_code
_entity_poly.pdbx_strand_id
1 'polypeptide(L)' 'MPEAWEILTLRGLAATDERAEKFVGSLIIHREGNPEPVESVTVAIKRTVLAELHENLGRLLARSTGITRRTS' A
#
# COMPACT_ATOMS: atom_id res chain seq x y z
N MET A 1 -21.08 13.36 -9.55
CA MET A 1 -19.66 13.18 -9.15
C MET A 1 -19.35 11.71 -9.30
N PRO A 2 -18.16 11.30 -9.82
CA PRO A 2 -17.81 9.89 -9.90
C PRO A 2 -17.77 9.28 -8.49
N GLU A 3 -18.09 7.99 -8.38
CA GLU A 3 -17.97 7.25 -7.12
C GLU A 3 -16.49 7.24 -6.70
N ALA A 4 -16.21 7.68 -5.47
CA ALA A 4 -14.88 7.76 -4.89
C ALA A 4 -14.67 6.62 -3.90
N TRP A 5 -13.48 6.03 -3.94
CA TRP A 5 -13.11 4.84 -3.16
C TRP A 5 -11.83 5.09 -2.39
N GLU A 6 -11.74 4.51 -1.20
CA GLU A 6 -10.56 4.60 -0.33
C GLU A 6 -9.86 3.24 -0.21
N ILE A 7 -8.53 3.28 -0.27
CA ILE A 7 -7.67 2.16 0.10
C ILE A 7 -7.30 2.36 1.57
N LEU A 8 -7.98 1.66 2.47
CA LEU A 8 -7.72 1.77 3.90
C LEU A 8 -6.76 0.69 4.41
N THR A 9 -6.72 -0.48 3.76
CA THR A 9 -5.86 -1.57 4.25
C THR A 9 -5.36 -2.48 3.13
N LEU A 10 -4.05 -2.73 3.14
CA LEU A 10 -3.45 -3.88 2.47
C LEU A 10 -3.22 -4.96 3.54
N ARG A 11 -3.93 -6.10 3.44
CA ARG A 11 -3.85 -7.19 4.42
C ARG A 11 -3.08 -8.37 3.87
N GLY A 12 -2.34 -9.03 4.76
CA GLY A 12 -1.76 -10.35 4.50
C GLY A 12 -0.77 -10.40 3.34
N LEU A 13 -0.12 -9.27 3.00
CA LEU A 13 0.91 -9.25 1.97
C LEU A 13 2.09 -10.10 2.44
N ALA A 14 2.22 -11.30 1.88
CA ALA A 14 3.22 -12.28 2.28
C ALA A 14 4.12 -12.66 1.12
N ALA A 15 5.39 -12.92 1.45
CA ALA A 15 6.33 -13.59 0.57
C ALA A 15 6.22 -15.11 0.78
N THR A 16 6.42 -15.90 -0.26
CA THR A 16 6.58 -17.35 -0.11
C THR A 16 7.94 -17.73 0.47
N ASP A 17 8.96 -16.91 0.21
CA ASP A 17 10.35 -17.07 0.67
C ASP A 17 11.17 -15.77 0.45
N GLU A 18 12.44 -15.78 0.86
CA GLU A 18 13.37 -14.64 0.79
C GLU A 18 13.62 -14.13 -0.64
N ARG A 19 13.58 -15.04 -1.63
CA ARG A 19 13.83 -14.78 -3.05
C ARG A 19 12.54 -14.51 -3.84
N ALA A 20 11.38 -14.49 -3.18
CA ALA A 20 10.09 -14.31 -3.83
C ALA A 20 10.06 -13.05 -4.71
N GLU A 21 9.74 -13.20 -5.99
CA GLU A 21 9.59 -12.07 -6.91
C GLU A 21 8.17 -11.48 -6.90
N LYS A 22 7.23 -12.18 -6.27
CA LYS A 22 5.82 -11.81 -6.15
C LYS A 22 5.33 -12.03 -4.72
N PHE A 23 4.44 -11.16 -4.29
CA PHE A 23 3.84 -11.14 -2.96
C PHE A 23 2.33 -11.13 -3.13
N VAL A 24 1.64 -12.00 -2.42
CA VAL A 24 0.17 -12.14 -2.52
C VAL A 24 -0.45 -11.59 -1.25
N GLY A 25 -1.56 -10.88 -1.40
CA GLY A 25 -2.34 -10.35 -0.28
C GLY A 25 -3.73 -9.91 -0.74
N SER A 26 -4.41 -9.11 0.08
CA SER A 26 -5.73 -8.59 -0.22
C SER A 26 -5.78 -7.07 -0.04
N LEU A 27 -6.27 -6.38 -1.06
CA LEU A 27 -6.60 -4.96 -0.99
C LEU A 27 -8.05 -4.82 -0.53
N ILE A 28 -8.27 -4.10 0.58
CA ILE A 28 -9.60 -3.87 1.11
C ILE A 28 -10.06 -2.48 0.67
N ILE A 29 -11.18 -2.44 -0.05
CA ILE A 29 -11.74 -1.24 -0.66
C ILE A 29 -12.98 -0.81 0.13
N HIS A 30 -13.02 0.48 0.43
CA HIS A 30 -14.10 1.12 1.18
C HIS A 30 -14.72 2.25 0.37
N ARG A 31 -16.00 2.52 0.61
CA ARG A 31 -16.58 3.80 0.20
C ARG A 31 -15.95 4.91 1.03
N GLU A 32 -15.72 6.05 0.41
CA GLU A 32 -15.19 7.23 1.07
C GLU A 32 -15.98 7.55 2.35
N GLY A 33 -15.26 7.64 3.49
CA GLY A 33 -15.85 7.97 4.79
C GLY A 33 -16.66 6.84 5.45
N ASN A 34 -16.68 5.62 4.89
CA ASN A 34 -17.35 4.47 5.47
C ASN A 34 -16.33 3.34 5.81
N PRO A 35 -16.17 2.97 7.09
CA PRO A 35 -15.21 1.94 7.49
C PRO A 35 -15.64 0.51 7.13
N GLU A 36 -16.86 0.29 6.63
CA GLU A 36 -17.31 -1.04 6.21
C GLU A 36 -16.69 -1.41 4.85
N PRO A 37 -16.02 -2.56 4.72
CA PRO A 37 -15.44 -2.99 3.46
C PRO A 37 -16.53 -3.32 2.44
N VAL A 38 -16.43 -2.73 1.25
CA VAL A 38 -17.33 -3.06 0.14
C VAL A 38 -16.79 -4.23 -0.67
N GLU A 39 -15.47 -4.30 -0.81
CA GLU A 39 -14.81 -5.33 -1.61
C GLU A 39 -13.44 -5.70 -1.04
N SER A 40 -13.07 -6.97 -1.20
CA SER A 40 -11.73 -7.48 -0.91
C SER A 40 -11.15 -8.11 -2.18
N VAL A 41 -10.13 -7.49 -2.76
CA VAL A 41 -9.51 -7.94 -4.00
C VAL A 41 -8.20 -8.65 -3.69
N THR A 42 -8.06 -9.91 -4.13
CA THR A 42 -6.77 -10.61 -4.08
C THR A 42 -5.80 -9.98 -5.07
N VAL A 43 -4.63 -9.56 -4.57
CA VAL A 43 -3.59 -8.92 -5.37
C VAL A 43 -2.31 -9.72 -5.34
N ALA A 44 -1.59 -9.73 -6.46
CA ALA A 44 -0.23 -10.24 -6.57
C ALA A 44 0.68 -9.09 -7.05
N ILE A 45 1.62 -8.68 -6.20
CA ILE A 45 2.46 -7.52 -6.43
C ILE A 45 3.90 -7.97 -6.66
N LYS A 46 4.55 -7.46 -7.70
CA LYS A 46 5.96 -7.75 -7.97
C LYS A 46 6.87 -7.06 -6.95
N ARG A 47 8.01 -7.67 -6.63
CA ARG A 47 9.04 -7.08 -5.76
C ARG A 47 9.48 -5.69 -6.22
N THR A 48 9.70 -5.52 -7.52
CA THR A 48 10.13 -4.24 -8.10
C THR A 48 9.11 -3.14 -7.85
N VAL A 49 7.81 -3.45 -7.98
CA VAL A 49 6.72 -2.52 -7.70
C VAL A 49 6.66 -2.18 -6.20
N LEU A 50 6.83 -3.15 -5.31
CA LEU A 50 6.88 -2.87 -3.86
C LEU A 50 8.06 -1.97 -3.48
N ALA A 51 9.24 -2.18 -4.09
CA ALA A 51 10.41 -1.34 -3.86
C ALA A 51 10.16 0.10 -4.34
N GLU A 52 9.60 0.26 -5.55
CA GLU A 52 9.23 1.56 -6.09
C GLU A 52 8.18 2.28 -5.22
N LEU A 53 7.15 1.56 -4.77
CA LEU A 53 6.13 2.09 -3.87
C LEU A 53 6.73 2.52 -2.51
N HIS A 54 7.61 1.71 -1.93
CA HIS A 54 8.30 2.05 -0.69
C HIS A 54 9.06 3.38 -0.81
N GLU A 55 9.83 3.53 -1.89
CA GLU A 55 10.58 4.76 -2.14
C GLU A 55 9.66 5.98 -2.35
N ASN A 56 8.65 5.84 -3.20
CA ASN A 56 7.74 6.93 -3.55
C ASN A 56 6.91 7.38 -2.34
N LEU A 57 6.31 6.43 -1.61
CA LEU A 57 5.51 6.72 -0.42
C LEU A 57 6.39 7.22 0.73
N GLY A 58 7.58 6.66 0.92
CA GLY A 58 8.54 7.13 1.92
C GLY A 58 8.93 8.60 1.69
N ARG A 59 9.24 8.98 0.44
CA ARG A 59 9.53 10.38 0.07
C ARG A 59 8.31 11.28 0.30
N LEU A 60 7.12 10.83 -0.10
CA LEU A 60 5.90 11.60 0.08
C LEU A 60 5.59 11.84 1.57
N LEU A 61 5.65 10.79 2.38
CA LEU A 61 5.40 10.84 3.82
C LEU A 61 6.42 11.73 4.55
N ALA A 62 7.71 11.64 4.19
CA ALA A 62 8.73 12.51 4.77
C ALA A 62 8.43 13.99 4.52
N ARG A 63 7.96 14.33 3.31
CA ARG A 63 7.54 15.70 2.96
C ARG A 63 6.26 16.11 3.67
N SER A 64 5.26 15.23 3.77
CA SER A 64 3.98 15.58 4.41
C SER A 64 4.08 15.75 5.93
N THR A 65 5.04 15.08 6.56
CA THR A 65 5.26 15.13 8.02
C THR A 65 6.33 16.14 8.44
N GLY A 66 7.00 16.81 7.50
CA GLY A 66 8.04 17.80 7.80
C GLY A 66 9.33 17.20 8.39
N ILE A 67 9.51 15.87 8.32
CA ILE A 67 10.72 15.20 8.83
C ILE A 67 11.86 15.48 7.86
N THR A 68 12.57 16.58 8.10
CA THR A 68 13.95 16.74 7.61
C THR A 68 14.76 15.58 8.18
N ARG A 69 15.18 14.66 7.31
CA ARG A 69 16.09 13.57 7.64
C ARG A 69 17.32 14.20 8.32
N ARG A 70 17.44 14.03 9.63
CA ARG A 70 18.66 14.41 10.37
C ARG A 70 19.72 13.43 9.90
N THR A 71 20.57 13.87 8.98
CA THR A 71 21.81 13.19 8.63
C THR A 71 22.65 13.08 9.90
N SER A 72 22.93 11.85 10.29
CA SER A 72 23.99 11.48 11.23
C SER A 72 24.92 10.53 10.51
#